data_AF-A0A7M3P286-F1
#
_entry.id   AF-A0A7M3P286-F1
#
_cell.length_a   1.000
_cell.length_b   1.000
_cell.length_c   1.000
_cell.angle_alpha   90.00
_cell.angle_beta   90.00
_cell.angle_gamma   90.00
#
_symmetry.space_group_name_H-M   'P 1'
#
loop_
_entity.id
_entity.type
_entity.pdbx_description
1 polymer ?
#
loop_
_entity_poly.entity_id
_entity_poly.type
_entity_poly.pdbx_seq_one_letter_code
_entity_poly.pdbx_strand_id
1 'polypeptide(L)'
;MLNVRSIWNGAISFGLVSIPIKVVNATESHSISFRQIHTEDGGRIRYRKFCELEDREVSQAEIGKGYEDADGSMIPITDEDLAQLPIPTAKTIEIVAFVPGDRIDPLQMDAAYYLAASGAPAAKPYTLLREALKRSNKVAIAKFALRGRERLGMLRVVGDAIAMHGLLWPDEVRAPEGVAPDTDVTVRDQELDLADALMDTLGEVDLDDLHDEYREAVEEVIAAKASGEALPSLPEPAAGGKVLDLMAALESSVRAAKESRGEAPEEAAEVRRLPQRKSARAAPKQTAGKKSTSAAKKTAAKKTTASAKKTTSKSASTSASKTTSKSAQGAKKSAAKSTAKKATAKKTTSRKRTA
;
A
#
# COMPACT_ATOMS: atom_id res chain seq x y z
N MET A 1 14.66 -13.98 -18.19
CA MET A 1 14.57 -12.59 -17.69
C MET A 1 13.19 -12.43 -17.10
N LEU A 2 13.06 -12.26 -15.78
CA LEU A 2 11.80 -11.88 -15.15
C LEU A 2 11.27 -10.65 -15.89
N ASN A 3 10.07 -10.74 -16.44
CA ASN A 3 9.49 -9.69 -17.26
C ASN A 3 8.91 -8.62 -16.32
N VAL A 4 9.84 -7.88 -15.71
CA VAL A 4 9.55 -6.87 -14.70
C VAL A 4 8.86 -5.69 -15.37
N ARG A 5 7.56 -5.51 -15.08
CA ARG A 5 6.74 -4.46 -15.66
C ARG A 5 7.04 -3.13 -14.96
N SER A 6 7.47 -2.12 -15.72
CA SER A 6 7.65 -0.79 -15.16
C SER A 6 6.28 -0.18 -14.81
N ILE A 7 6.23 0.44 -13.63
CA ILE A 7 5.05 1.14 -13.13
C ILE A 7 5.06 2.58 -13.63
N TRP A 8 6.26 3.15 -13.79
CA TRP A 8 6.46 4.53 -14.22
C TRP A 8 7.80 4.67 -14.94
N ASN A 9 7.86 5.60 -15.89
CA ASN A 9 9.09 5.93 -16.61
C ASN A 9 9.34 7.43 -16.46
N GLY A 10 10.58 7.82 -16.25
CA GLY A 10 10.96 9.22 -16.08
C GLY A 10 12.46 9.38 -16.07
N ALA A 11 12.97 10.41 -15.40
CA ALA A 11 14.40 10.63 -15.26
C ALA A 11 14.79 11.00 -13.83
N ILE A 12 15.99 10.63 -13.40
CA ILE A 12 16.63 11.22 -12.22
C ILE A 12 17.32 12.50 -12.67
N SER A 13 17.03 13.62 -12.00
CA SER A 13 17.69 14.90 -12.23
C SER A 13 18.50 15.31 -11.01
N PHE A 14 19.73 15.75 -11.23
CA PHE A 14 20.52 16.44 -10.21
C PHE A 14 21.40 17.51 -10.87
N GLY A 15 21.15 18.78 -10.55
CA GLY A 15 21.79 19.90 -11.22
C GLY A 15 21.54 19.90 -12.73
N LEU A 16 22.59 19.61 -13.52
CA LEU A 16 22.54 19.59 -14.98
C LEU A 16 22.46 18.17 -15.58
N VAL A 17 22.47 17.13 -14.75
CA VAL A 17 22.49 15.74 -15.20
C VAL A 17 21.08 15.17 -15.15
N SER A 18 20.64 14.59 -16.27
CA SER A 18 19.36 13.87 -16.37
C SER A 18 19.60 12.43 -16.83
N ILE A 19 19.12 11.47 -16.04
CA ILE A 19 19.32 10.03 -16.25
C ILE A 19 17.97 9.36 -16.48
N PRO A 20 17.65 8.92 -17.70
CA PRO A 20 16.41 8.19 -17.97
C PRO A 20 16.34 6.88 -17.19
N ILE A 21 15.25 6.66 -16.46
CA ILE A 21 15.01 5.47 -15.65
C ILE A 21 13.60 4.90 -15.82
N LYS A 22 13.44 3.65 -15.38
CA LYS A 22 12.17 2.95 -15.22
C LYS A 22 12.03 2.58 -13.75
N VAL A 23 10.86 2.83 -13.19
CA VAL A 23 10.51 2.48 -11.81
C VAL A 23 9.77 1.15 -11.81
N VAL A 24 10.19 0.28 -10.91
CA VAL A 24 9.71 -1.09 -10.72
C VAL A 24 9.39 -1.28 -9.24
N ASN A 25 8.39 -2.09 -8.90
CA ASN A 25 8.13 -2.43 -7.49
C ASN A 25 9.30 -3.25 -6.90
N ALA A 26 9.81 -2.85 -5.73
CA ALA A 26 10.82 -3.65 -5.02
C ALA A 26 10.20 -4.72 -4.12
N THR A 27 8.91 -4.59 -3.82
CA THR A 27 8.16 -5.48 -2.94
C THR A 27 7.04 -6.18 -3.70
N GLU A 28 6.76 -7.42 -3.34
CA GLU A 28 5.61 -8.18 -3.82
C GLU A 28 4.73 -8.57 -2.63
N SER A 29 3.41 -8.52 -2.80
CA SER A 29 2.48 -9.03 -1.79
C SER A 29 2.15 -10.48 -2.10
N HIS A 30 2.31 -11.35 -1.11
CA HIS A 30 1.94 -12.76 -1.18
C HIS A 30 0.60 -13.07 -0.50
N SER A 31 -0.23 -12.05 -0.24
CA SER A 31 -1.53 -12.22 0.39
C SER A 31 -2.52 -12.99 -0.50
N ILE A 32 -3.27 -13.93 0.09
CA ILE A 32 -4.33 -14.68 -0.59
C ILE A 32 -5.53 -13.76 -0.84
N SER A 33 -5.92 -13.60 -2.11
CA SER A 33 -7.07 -12.76 -2.48
C SER A 33 -8.37 -13.57 -2.49
N PHE A 34 -9.34 -13.19 -1.66
CA PHE A 34 -10.67 -13.76 -1.70
C PHE A 34 -11.59 -13.04 -2.69
N ARG A 35 -12.52 -13.79 -3.28
CA ARG A 35 -13.64 -13.21 -4.04
C ARG A 35 -14.89 -13.28 -3.18
N GLN A 36 -15.66 -12.20 -3.20
CA GLN A 36 -16.95 -12.18 -2.54
C GLN A 36 -17.94 -13.06 -3.30
N ILE A 37 -18.67 -13.86 -2.53
CA ILE A 37 -19.74 -14.72 -3.00
C ILE A 37 -21.00 -14.46 -2.17
N HIS A 38 -22.16 -14.64 -2.78
CA HIS A 38 -23.41 -14.74 -2.07
C HIS A 38 -23.43 -16.08 -1.32
N THR A 39 -23.68 -16.04 -0.01
CA THR A 39 -23.47 -17.19 0.88
C THR A 39 -24.47 -18.32 0.67
N GLU A 40 -25.65 -18.03 0.13
CA GLU A 40 -26.71 -19.03 -0.07
C GLU A 40 -26.50 -19.88 -1.32
N ASP A 41 -26.03 -19.28 -2.42
CA ASP A 41 -25.92 -19.92 -3.74
C ASP A 41 -24.48 -19.99 -4.29
N GLY A 42 -23.50 -19.40 -3.60
CA GLY A 42 -22.11 -19.31 -4.06
C GLY A 42 -21.90 -18.36 -5.24
N GLY A 43 -22.92 -17.57 -5.61
CA GLY A 43 -22.89 -16.67 -6.75
C GLY A 43 -21.88 -15.54 -6.57
N ARG A 44 -21.07 -15.25 -7.59
CA ARG A 44 -20.05 -14.19 -7.50
C ARG A 44 -20.68 -12.80 -7.45
N ILE A 45 -20.34 -12.02 -6.42
CA ILE A 45 -20.78 -10.62 -6.28
C ILE A 45 -20.04 -9.70 -7.27
N ARG A 46 -20.76 -8.75 -7.87
CA ARG A 46 -20.20 -7.70 -8.72
C ARG A 46 -20.66 -6.33 -8.24
N TYR A 47 -19.72 -5.40 -8.13
CA TYR A 47 -20.02 -3.99 -7.91
C TYR A 47 -20.26 -3.28 -9.22
N ARG A 48 -21.22 -2.35 -9.21
CA ARG A 48 -21.53 -1.47 -10.33
C ARG A 48 -21.43 -0.04 -9.85
N LYS A 49 -20.90 0.83 -10.70
CA LYS A 49 -20.76 2.26 -10.39
C LYS A 49 -22.01 2.95 -10.89
N PHE A 50 -22.62 3.79 -10.07
CA PHE A 50 -23.92 4.39 -10.32
C PHE A 50 -23.82 5.89 -10.13
N CYS A 51 -24.37 6.66 -11.08
CA CYS A 51 -24.45 8.11 -11.00
C CYS A 51 -25.82 8.49 -10.44
N GLU A 52 -25.84 9.16 -9.29
CA GLU A 52 -27.09 9.55 -8.61
C GLU A 52 -27.87 10.62 -9.38
N LEU A 53 -27.18 11.52 -10.10
CA LEU A 53 -27.82 12.60 -10.85
C LEU A 53 -28.56 12.09 -12.09
N GLU A 54 -28.05 11.03 -12.72
CA GLU A 54 -28.62 10.45 -13.94
C GLU A 54 -29.40 9.17 -13.69
N ASP A 55 -29.44 8.70 -12.43
CA ASP A 55 -30.07 7.45 -11.99
C ASP A 55 -29.69 6.24 -12.88
N ARG A 56 -28.41 6.13 -13.22
CA ARG A 56 -27.91 5.07 -14.09
C ARG A 56 -26.53 4.56 -13.72
N GLU A 57 -26.25 3.35 -14.18
CA GLU A 57 -24.90 2.79 -14.14
C GLU A 57 -23.97 3.53 -15.10
N VAL A 58 -22.74 3.79 -14.63
CA VAL A 58 -21.69 4.48 -15.39
C VAL A 58 -20.44 3.61 -15.50
N SER A 59 -19.75 3.74 -16.63
CA SER A 59 -18.48 3.06 -16.86
C SER A 59 -17.30 3.80 -16.21
N GLN A 60 -16.16 3.13 -16.04
CA GLN A 60 -14.95 3.77 -15.48
C GLN A 60 -14.48 4.99 -16.31
N ALA A 61 -14.72 4.97 -17.63
CA ALA A 61 -14.31 6.05 -18.53
C ALA A 61 -15.12 7.33 -18.34
N GLU A 62 -16.32 7.23 -17.76
CA GLU A 62 -17.20 8.36 -17.46
C GLU A 62 -16.92 8.97 -16.07
N ILE A 63 -15.99 8.41 -15.30
CA ILE A 63 -15.73 8.82 -13.92
C ILE A 63 -14.44 9.63 -13.85
N GLY A 64 -14.60 10.94 -13.60
CA GLY A 64 -13.52 11.88 -13.34
C GLY A 64 -13.26 12.11 -11.85
N LYS A 65 -12.43 13.11 -11.54
CA LYS A 65 -12.20 13.60 -10.18
C LYS A 65 -12.98 14.90 -9.98
N GLY A 66 -13.48 15.10 -8.77
CA GLY A 66 -14.10 16.36 -8.35
C GLY A 66 -13.55 16.78 -7.00
N TYR A 67 -13.40 18.08 -6.79
CA TYR A 67 -13.11 18.68 -5.49
C TYR A 67 -14.38 19.32 -4.95
N GLU A 68 -14.76 18.96 -3.73
CA GLU A 68 -15.90 19.57 -3.03
C GLU A 68 -15.41 20.82 -2.29
N ASP A 69 -15.92 21.99 -2.70
CA ASP A 69 -15.63 23.25 -2.03
C ASP A 69 -16.46 23.39 -0.73
N ALA A 70 -16.09 24.33 0.14
CA ALA A 70 -16.76 24.56 1.42
C ALA A 70 -18.27 24.84 1.29
N ASP A 71 -18.69 25.41 0.15
CA ASP A 71 -20.09 25.70 -0.17
C ASP A 71 -20.85 24.48 -0.76
N GLY A 72 -20.22 23.30 -0.83
CA GLY A 72 -20.80 22.06 -1.37
C GLY A 72 -20.80 21.97 -2.90
N SER A 73 -20.16 22.92 -3.59
CA SER A 73 -20.02 22.90 -5.05
C SER A 73 -18.93 21.91 -5.48
N MET A 74 -19.24 21.06 -6.46
CA MET A 74 -18.29 20.10 -7.03
C MET A 74 -17.54 20.72 -8.21
N ILE A 75 -16.24 20.94 -8.05
CA ILE A 75 -15.35 21.45 -9.09
C ILE A 75 -14.72 20.25 -9.81
N PRO A 76 -15.02 20.01 -11.10
CA PRO A 76 -14.41 18.91 -11.84
C PRO A 76 -12.92 19.19 -12.05
N ILE A 77 -12.08 18.20 -11.76
CA ILE A 77 -10.64 18.24 -11.99
C ILE A 77 -10.32 17.24 -13.10
N THR A 78 -9.93 17.77 -14.26
CA THR A 78 -9.60 16.95 -15.44
C THR A 78 -8.16 16.44 -15.38
N ASP A 79 -7.85 15.41 -16.17
CA ASP A 79 -6.47 14.94 -16.31
C ASP A 79 -5.59 16.00 -16.99
N GLU A 80 -6.15 16.85 -17.88
CA GLU A 80 -5.46 18.00 -18.45
C GLU A 80 -5.06 19.03 -17.39
N ASP A 81 -5.97 19.36 -16.46
CA ASP A 81 -5.68 20.29 -15.36
C ASP A 81 -4.52 19.78 -14.50
N LEU A 82 -4.52 18.47 -14.20
CA LEU A 82 -3.45 17.82 -13.45
C LEU A 82 -2.13 17.75 -14.23
N ALA A 83 -2.19 17.56 -15.55
CA ALA A 83 -1.01 17.50 -16.41
C ALA A 83 -0.33 18.87 -16.59
N GLN A 84 -1.10 19.95 -16.50
CA GLN A 84 -0.61 21.33 -16.58
C GLN A 84 -0.16 21.89 -15.22
N LEU A 85 -0.23 21.11 -14.15
CA LEU A 85 0.28 21.53 -12.85
C LEU A 85 1.74 21.99 -13.00
N PRO A 86 2.08 23.20 -12.51
CA PRO A 86 3.41 23.78 -12.67
C PRO A 86 4.42 23.15 -11.70
N ILE A 87 4.51 21.81 -11.70
CA ILE A 87 5.36 21.04 -10.79
C ILE A 87 6.50 20.41 -11.59
N PRO A 88 7.76 20.79 -11.32
CA PRO A 88 8.94 20.25 -12.01
C PRO A 88 9.08 18.71 -11.91
N THR A 89 8.50 18.12 -10.87
CA THR A 89 8.63 16.70 -10.51
C THR A 89 7.66 15.77 -11.23
N ALA A 90 6.78 16.30 -12.10
CA ALA A 90 5.73 15.54 -12.79
C ALA A 90 6.24 14.29 -13.54
N LYS A 91 7.47 14.33 -14.07
CA LYS A 91 8.12 13.22 -14.80
C LYS A 91 9.58 12.97 -14.35
N THR A 92 9.97 13.57 -13.23
CA THR A 92 11.36 13.65 -12.81
C THR A 92 11.48 13.36 -11.32
N ILE A 93 12.47 12.53 -10.96
CA ILE A 93 12.95 12.37 -9.60
C ILE A 93 14.08 13.39 -9.42
N GLU A 94 13.79 14.49 -8.75
CA GLU A 94 14.75 15.57 -8.53
C GLU A 94 15.50 15.34 -7.23
N ILE A 95 16.81 15.10 -7.30
CA ILE A 95 17.66 14.99 -6.11
C ILE A 95 17.92 16.40 -5.55
N VAL A 96 17.54 16.58 -4.29
CA VAL A 96 17.67 17.84 -3.54
C VAL A 96 18.93 17.85 -2.69
N ALA A 97 19.29 16.71 -2.08
CA ALA A 97 20.42 16.64 -1.15
C ALA A 97 20.99 15.22 -1.06
N PHE A 98 22.23 15.11 -0.56
CA PHE A 98 22.85 13.85 -0.17
C PHE A 98 23.13 13.87 1.33
N VAL A 99 22.55 12.93 2.06
CA VAL A 99 22.62 12.85 3.53
C VAL A 99 23.11 11.47 3.97
N PRO A 100 23.68 11.34 5.17
CA PRO A 100 23.85 10.04 5.83
C PRO A 100 22.51 9.30 5.97
N GLY A 101 22.53 7.97 5.82
CA GLY A 101 21.30 7.16 5.81
C GLY A 101 20.61 7.04 7.17
N ASP A 102 21.37 7.10 8.25
CA ASP A 102 20.93 7.13 9.66
C ASP A 102 20.12 8.38 10.02
N ARG A 103 20.17 9.42 9.19
CA ARG A 103 19.36 10.64 9.37
C ARG A 103 17.88 10.43 9.01
N ILE A 104 17.54 9.31 8.38
CA ILE A 104 16.17 8.96 7.99
C ILE A 104 15.60 8.00 9.03
N ASP A 105 14.59 8.48 9.75
CA ASP A 105 13.84 7.67 10.70
C ASP A 105 13.05 6.59 9.95
N PRO A 106 13.09 5.32 10.37
CA PRO A 106 12.26 4.26 9.79
C PRO A 106 10.76 4.60 9.71
N LEU A 107 10.23 5.41 10.63
CA LEU A 107 8.84 5.89 10.62
C LEU A 107 8.50 6.72 9.38
N GLN A 108 9.50 7.33 8.73
CA GLN A 108 9.30 8.10 7.50
C GLN A 108 9.19 7.21 6.27
N MET A 109 9.60 5.93 6.33
CA MET A 109 9.71 5.08 5.15
C MET A 109 8.34 4.51 4.70
N ASP A 110 8.06 4.62 3.41
CA ASP A 110 6.90 4.04 2.72
C ASP A 110 7.39 2.99 1.68
N ALA A 111 6.54 2.61 0.74
CA ALA A 111 6.81 1.62 -0.30
C ALA A 111 8.15 1.81 -1.02
N ALA A 112 8.80 0.69 -1.31
CA ALA A 112 10.10 0.63 -1.96
C ALA A 112 9.97 0.27 -3.46
N TYR A 113 10.86 0.85 -4.26
CA TYR A 113 10.91 0.68 -5.70
C TYR A 113 12.35 0.47 -6.17
N TYR A 114 12.56 -0.31 -7.22
CA TYR A 114 13.84 -0.36 -7.93
C TYR A 114 13.83 0.60 -9.12
N LEU A 115 14.93 1.32 -9.30
CA LEU A 115 15.17 2.18 -10.45
C LEU A 115 16.07 1.44 -11.44
N ALA A 116 15.61 1.20 -12.66
CA ALA A 116 16.40 0.60 -13.72
C ALA A 116 16.77 1.65 -14.78
N ALA A 117 18.01 1.64 -15.27
CA ALA A 117 18.41 2.53 -16.37
C ALA A 117 17.57 2.28 -17.63
N SER A 118 17.05 3.35 -18.24
CA SER A 118 16.23 3.25 -19.44
C SER A 118 17.10 3.25 -20.70
N GLY A 119 17.62 2.07 -21.06
CA GLY A 119 18.39 1.84 -22.28
C GLY A 119 19.89 2.09 -22.15
N ALA A 120 20.65 1.71 -23.18
CA ALA A 120 22.12 1.77 -23.17
C ALA A 120 22.71 3.17 -22.87
N PRO A 121 22.15 4.29 -23.37
CA PRO A 121 22.69 5.62 -23.09
C PRO A 121 22.61 6.01 -21.60
N ALA A 122 21.61 5.49 -20.87
CA ALA A 122 21.42 5.77 -19.46
C ALA A 122 22.31 4.92 -18.53
N ALA A 123 22.90 3.83 -19.05
CA ALA A 123 23.63 2.86 -18.23
C ALA A 123 24.86 3.48 -17.53
N LYS A 124 25.73 4.18 -18.28
CA LYS A 124 26.94 4.80 -17.71
C LYS A 124 26.64 5.84 -16.62
N PRO A 125 25.77 6.85 -16.83
CA PRO A 125 25.49 7.83 -15.78
C PRO A 125 24.73 7.20 -14.60
N TYR A 126 23.86 6.21 -14.82
CA TYR A 126 23.21 5.46 -13.75
C TYR A 126 24.24 4.74 -12.86
N THR A 127 25.16 3.99 -13.47
CA THR A 127 26.20 3.27 -12.73
C THR A 127 27.12 4.25 -12.00
N LEU A 128 27.45 5.39 -12.60
CA LEU A 128 28.26 6.42 -11.95
C LEU A 128 27.58 6.96 -10.68
N LEU A 129 26.27 7.25 -10.74
CA LEU A 129 25.50 7.68 -9.57
C LEU A 129 25.48 6.58 -8.48
N ARG A 130 25.24 5.32 -8.88
CA ARG A 130 25.26 4.17 -7.97
C ARG A 130 26.61 4.04 -7.25
N GLU A 131 27.72 4.05 -7.99
CA GLU A 131 29.07 3.95 -7.41
C GLU A 131 29.41 5.16 -6.54
N ALA A 132 28.95 6.36 -6.91
CA ALA A 132 29.16 7.57 -6.10
C ALA A 132 28.41 7.50 -4.76
N LEU A 133 27.15 7.04 -4.75
CA LEU A 133 26.39 6.82 -3.52
C LEU A 133 27.04 5.75 -2.63
N LYS A 134 27.46 4.63 -3.23
CA LYS A 134 28.15 3.55 -2.53
C LYS A 134 29.47 4.01 -1.91
N ARG A 135 30.29 4.75 -2.67
CA ARG A 135 31.58 5.27 -2.21
C ARG A 135 31.45 6.30 -1.09
N SER A 136 30.41 7.14 -1.16
CA SER A 136 30.20 8.21 -0.17
C SER A 136 29.45 7.75 1.08
N ASN A 137 28.90 6.53 1.08
CA ASN A 137 28.02 6.01 2.13
C ASN A 137 26.86 6.97 2.46
N LYS A 138 26.30 7.60 1.42
CA LYS A 138 25.18 8.55 1.53
C LYS A 138 23.98 8.05 0.75
N VAL A 139 22.82 8.53 1.15
CA VAL A 139 21.56 8.41 0.42
C VAL A 139 21.22 9.75 -0.22
N ALA A 140 20.53 9.72 -1.36
CA ALA A 140 20.03 10.94 -1.99
C ALA A 140 18.58 11.17 -1.62
N ILE A 141 18.27 12.35 -1.10
CA ILE A 141 16.90 12.81 -0.87
C ILE A 141 16.40 13.45 -2.15
N ALA A 142 15.22 13.02 -2.59
CA ALA A 142 14.62 13.47 -3.82
C ALA A 142 13.16 13.86 -3.63
N LYS A 143 12.67 14.71 -4.53
CA LYS A 143 11.24 14.94 -4.74
C LYS A 143 10.82 14.26 -6.03
N PHE A 144 9.66 13.63 -6.02
CA PHE A 144 9.12 12.98 -7.22
C PHE A 144 7.59 13.03 -7.20
N ALA A 145 6.98 13.06 -8.38
CA ALA A 145 5.55 12.89 -8.51
C ALA A 145 5.20 11.46 -8.95
N LEU A 146 4.37 10.77 -8.18
CA LEU A 146 3.83 9.46 -8.54
C LEU A 146 2.31 9.47 -8.31
N ARG A 147 1.55 9.02 -9.32
CA ARG A 147 0.07 9.01 -9.30
C ARG A 147 -0.56 10.39 -8.99
N GLY A 148 0.08 11.45 -9.47
CA GLY A 148 -0.44 12.82 -9.38
C GLY A 148 -0.23 13.50 -8.01
N ARG A 149 0.65 12.96 -7.15
CA ARG A 149 1.05 13.60 -5.90
C ARG A 149 2.56 13.69 -5.81
N GLU A 150 3.07 14.84 -5.38
CA GLU A 150 4.48 15.02 -5.04
C GLU A 150 4.77 14.38 -3.68
N ARG A 151 5.86 13.62 -3.60
CA ARG A 151 6.33 12.91 -2.42
C ARG A 151 7.82 13.15 -2.25
N LEU A 152 8.29 13.00 -1.02
CA LEU A 152 9.71 12.83 -0.74
C LEU A 152 10.12 11.39 -1.02
N GLY A 153 11.37 11.19 -1.39
CA GLY A 153 11.96 9.88 -1.61
C GLY A 153 13.42 9.82 -1.20
N MET A 154 13.87 8.63 -0.85
CA MET A 154 15.26 8.32 -0.56
C MET A 154 15.78 7.32 -1.59
N LEU A 155 16.85 7.70 -2.31
CA LEU A 155 17.57 6.80 -3.20
C LEU A 155 18.79 6.24 -2.47
N ARG A 156 18.87 4.92 -2.38
CA ARG A 156 19.99 4.18 -1.79
C ARG A 156 20.42 3.02 -2.68
N VAL A 157 21.64 2.55 -2.50
CA VAL A 157 22.17 1.41 -3.26
C VAL A 157 21.78 0.09 -2.59
N VAL A 158 21.27 -0.86 -3.37
CA VAL A 158 20.93 -2.23 -2.96
C VAL A 158 21.54 -3.18 -3.96
N GLY A 159 22.58 -3.91 -3.57
CA GLY A 159 23.36 -4.75 -4.47
C GLY A 159 23.84 -3.95 -5.69
N ASP A 160 23.38 -4.34 -6.88
CA ASP A 160 23.70 -3.70 -8.14
C ASP A 160 22.66 -2.66 -8.65
N ALA A 161 21.61 -2.39 -7.86
CA ALA A 161 20.56 -1.45 -8.23
C ALA A 161 20.50 -0.25 -7.28
N ILE A 162 19.83 0.80 -7.74
CA ILE A 162 19.36 1.91 -6.91
C ILE A 162 17.92 1.60 -6.50
N ALA A 163 17.67 1.52 -5.20
CA ALA A 163 16.35 1.46 -4.62
C ALA A 163 15.89 2.87 -4.23
N MET A 164 14.62 3.18 -4.49
CA MET A 164 13.94 4.39 -4.06
C MET A 164 12.89 4.00 -3.03
N HIS A 165 13.00 4.53 -1.82
CA HIS A 165 11.96 4.47 -0.80
C HIS A 165 11.10 5.72 -0.91
N GLY A 166 9.78 5.59 -0.91
CA GLY A 166 8.92 6.73 -0.62
C GLY A 166 9.17 7.19 0.80
N LEU A 167 9.10 8.51 1.03
CA LEU A 167 9.17 9.08 2.36
C LEU A 167 7.90 9.89 2.65
N LEU A 168 7.42 9.78 3.88
CA LEU A 168 6.44 10.68 4.45
C LEU A 168 7.04 12.07 4.64
N TRP A 169 6.23 13.10 4.45
CA TRP A 169 6.62 14.46 4.80
C TRP A 169 6.73 14.60 6.33
N PRO A 170 7.60 15.49 6.84
CA PRO A 170 7.78 15.65 8.28
C PRO A 170 6.48 15.97 9.04
N ASP A 171 5.53 16.65 8.41
CA ASP A 171 4.20 16.98 8.94
C ASP A 171 3.20 15.81 8.87
N GLU A 172 3.49 14.77 8.08
CA GLU A 172 2.71 13.53 8.05
C GLU A 172 3.07 12.59 9.21
N VAL A 173 4.21 12.82 9.89
CA VAL A 173 4.65 12.02 11.04
C VAL A 173 4.11 12.64 12.33
N ARG A 174 3.23 11.91 13.01
CA ARG A 174 2.69 12.33 14.30
C ARG A 174 3.78 12.28 15.38
N ALA A 175 3.88 13.34 16.17
CA ALA A 175 4.76 13.36 17.31
C ALA A 175 4.23 12.47 18.47
N PRO A 176 5.11 11.88 19.28
CA PRO A 176 4.75 10.85 20.26
C PRO A 176 4.11 11.40 21.55
N GLU A 177 3.68 12.66 21.60
CA GLU A 177 3.15 13.24 22.84
C GLU A 177 1.91 12.48 23.34
N GLY A 178 1.91 12.15 24.64
CA GLY A 178 0.82 11.40 25.28
C GLY A 178 0.79 9.90 24.97
N VAL A 179 1.81 9.35 24.30
CA VAL A 179 1.95 7.89 24.08
C VAL A 179 2.74 7.24 25.21
N ALA A 180 3.76 7.92 25.73
CA ALA A 180 4.56 7.44 26.85
C ALA A 180 3.75 7.46 28.17
N PRO A 181 4.08 6.62 29.16
CA PRO A 181 3.47 6.69 30.47
C PRO A 181 3.63 8.09 31.09
N ASP A 182 2.51 8.67 31.59
CA ASP A 182 2.50 9.99 32.24
C ASP A 182 3.12 9.98 33.65
N THR A 183 3.33 8.79 34.21
CA THR A 183 3.92 8.60 35.54
C THR A 183 5.43 8.47 35.42
N ASP A 184 6.15 9.25 36.23
CA ASP A 184 7.60 9.11 36.36
C ASP A 184 7.93 7.78 37.05
N VAL A 185 8.55 6.86 36.32
CA VAL A 185 8.93 5.53 36.79
C VAL A 185 10.45 5.45 36.81
N THR A 186 11.02 5.27 38.01
CA THR A 186 12.46 5.06 38.18
C THR A 186 12.77 3.57 38.02
N VAL A 187 13.62 3.23 37.05
CA VAL A 187 14.10 1.85 36.84
C VAL A 187 15.46 1.70 37.51
N ARG A 188 15.68 0.61 38.24
CA ARG A 188 16.96 0.31 38.88
C ARG A 188 17.88 -0.44 37.93
N ASP A 189 19.18 -0.21 38.01
CA ASP A 189 20.17 -0.91 37.17
C ASP A 189 20.06 -2.44 37.26
N GLN A 190 19.76 -3.00 38.44
CA GLN A 190 19.55 -4.44 38.62
C GLN A 190 18.35 -5.00 37.83
N GLU A 191 17.32 -4.18 37.60
CA GLU A 191 16.15 -4.55 36.79
C GLU A 191 16.51 -4.52 35.30
N LEU A 192 17.38 -3.59 34.89
CA LEU A 192 17.93 -3.55 33.53
C LEU A 192 18.86 -4.75 33.26
N ASP A 193 19.76 -5.06 34.18
CA ASP A 193 20.67 -6.23 34.06
C ASP A 193 19.87 -7.54 33.93
N LEU A 194 18.76 -7.65 34.66
CA LEU A 194 17.86 -8.80 34.56
C LEU A 194 17.13 -8.82 33.21
N ALA A 195 16.67 -7.67 32.72
CA ALA A 195 16.03 -7.56 31.42
C ALA A 195 17.00 -7.96 30.29
N ASP A 196 18.25 -7.50 30.35
CA ASP A 196 19.30 -7.84 29.37
C ASP A 196 19.57 -9.35 29.37
N ALA A 197 19.70 -9.97 30.55
CA ALA A 197 19.86 -11.42 30.66
C ALA A 197 18.67 -12.20 30.05
N LEU A 198 17.43 -11.70 30.21
CA LEU A 198 16.26 -12.30 29.58
C LEU A 198 16.30 -12.15 28.05
N MET A 199 16.70 -10.98 27.51
CA MET A 199 16.85 -10.79 26.06
C MET A 199 17.91 -11.73 25.48
N ASP A 200 19.03 -11.90 26.16
CA ASP A 200 20.09 -12.84 25.76
C ASP A 200 19.60 -14.30 25.73
N THR A 201 18.66 -14.67 26.61
CA THR A 201 18.07 -16.03 26.59
C THR A 201 17.18 -16.28 25.38
N LEU A 202 16.54 -15.24 24.82
CA LEU A 202 15.72 -15.35 23.62
C LEU A 202 16.60 -15.49 22.36
N GLY A 203 17.81 -14.93 22.38
CA GLY A 203 18.82 -15.08 21.33
C GLY A 203 18.50 -14.34 20.03
N GLU A 204 19.30 -14.60 19.00
CA GLU A 204 19.12 -14.03 17.66
C GLU A 204 18.21 -14.94 16.81
N VAL A 205 17.38 -14.31 15.97
CA VAL A 205 16.49 -15.02 15.04
C VAL A 205 16.95 -14.73 13.61
N ASP A 206 17.06 -15.79 12.79
CA ASP A 206 17.23 -15.64 11.36
C ASP A 206 15.88 -15.20 10.75
N LEU A 207 15.89 -14.06 10.05
CA LEU A 207 14.68 -13.51 9.43
C LEU A 207 14.17 -14.41 8.29
N ASP A 208 15.05 -15.20 7.67
CA ASP A 208 14.69 -16.13 6.59
C ASP A 208 13.89 -17.33 7.10
N ASP A 209 13.98 -17.67 8.41
CA ASP A 209 13.20 -18.73 9.04
C ASP A 209 11.78 -18.27 9.46
N LEU A 210 11.51 -16.96 9.41
CA LEU A 210 10.19 -16.41 9.75
C LEU A 210 9.25 -16.48 8.55
N HIS A 211 8.07 -17.06 8.76
CA HIS A 211 7.06 -17.27 7.72
C HIS A 211 5.68 -16.78 8.15
N ASP A 212 4.83 -16.49 7.17
CA ASP A 212 3.43 -16.11 7.39
C ASP A 212 2.59 -17.36 7.68
N GLU A 213 2.56 -17.77 8.95
CA GLU A 213 1.79 -18.92 9.42
C GLU A 213 0.29 -18.80 9.10
N TYR A 214 -0.24 -17.57 9.06
CA TYR A 214 -1.65 -17.35 8.71
C TYR A 214 -1.92 -17.72 7.25
N ARG A 215 -1.04 -17.31 6.33
CA ARG A 215 -1.16 -17.67 4.91
C ARG A 215 -1.13 -19.20 4.74
N GLU A 216 -0.18 -19.87 5.37
CA GLU A 216 -0.03 -21.32 5.30
C GLU A 216 -1.28 -22.04 5.82
N ALA A 217 -1.78 -21.62 6.99
CA ALA A 217 -3.01 -22.16 7.57
C ALA A 217 -4.23 -21.94 6.65
N VAL A 218 -4.33 -20.78 5.99
CA VAL A 218 -5.39 -20.51 5.03
C VAL A 218 -5.28 -21.40 3.78
N GLU A 219 -4.08 -21.63 3.26
CA GLU A 219 -3.85 -22.54 2.12
C GLU A 219 -4.25 -23.97 2.46
N GLU A 220 -3.92 -24.44 3.67
CA GLU A 220 -4.32 -25.76 4.15
C GLU A 220 -5.84 -25.88 4.29
N VAL A 221 -6.51 -24.87 4.85
CA VAL A 221 -7.98 -24.83 4.94
C VAL A 221 -8.62 -24.84 3.54
N ILE A 222 -8.05 -24.12 2.57
CA ILE A 222 -8.54 -24.11 1.20
C ILE A 222 -8.35 -25.49 0.56
N ALA A 223 -7.19 -26.12 0.75
CA ALA A 223 -6.89 -27.46 0.23
C ALA A 223 -7.83 -28.51 0.81
N ALA A 224 -8.02 -28.54 2.14
CA ALA A 224 -8.95 -29.44 2.81
C ALA A 224 -10.39 -29.26 2.34
N LYS A 225 -10.85 -28.01 2.18
CA LYS A 225 -12.18 -27.72 1.63
C LYS A 225 -12.32 -28.12 0.16
N ALA A 226 -11.24 -28.07 -0.62
CA ALA A 226 -11.25 -28.47 -2.02
C ALA A 226 -11.23 -30.01 -2.19
N SER A 227 -10.54 -30.74 -1.31
CA SER A 227 -10.51 -32.21 -1.28
C SER A 227 -11.72 -32.83 -0.58
N GLY A 228 -12.46 -32.05 0.23
CA GLY A 228 -13.59 -32.52 1.03
C GLY A 228 -13.16 -33.20 2.34
N GLU A 229 -11.92 -32.97 2.78
CA GLU A 229 -11.35 -33.51 4.01
C GLU A 229 -11.70 -32.66 5.23
N ALA A 230 -11.43 -33.20 6.42
CA ALA A 230 -11.60 -32.47 7.67
C ALA A 230 -10.66 -31.26 7.72
N LEU A 231 -11.10 -30.18 8.36
CA LEU A 231 -10.27 -28.99 8.54
C LEU A 231 -9.05 -29.31 9.42
N PRO A 232 -7.89 -28.69 9.15
CA PRO A 232 -6.72 -28.87 9.99
C PRO A 232 -7.01 -28.43 11.43
N SER A 233 -6.57 -29.23 12.40
CA SER A 233 -6.68 -28.93 13.82
C SER A 233 -5.42 -28.20 14.29
N LEU A 234 -5.59 -27.18 15.15
CA LEU A 234 -4.47 -26.53 15.82
C LEU A 234 -3.62 -27.58 16.56
N PRO A 235 -2.29 -27.61 16.36
CA PRO A 235 -1.43 -28.41 17.22
C PRO A 235 -1.54 -27.90 18.65
N GLU A 236 -1.62 -28.81 19.64
CA GLU A 236 -1.62 -28.42 21.05
C GLU A 236 -0.33 -27.66 21.35
N PRO A 237 -0.39 -26.51 22.05
CA PRO A 237 0.81 -25.75 22.37
C PRO A 237 1.75 -26.65 23.16
N ALA A 238 2.99 -26.78 22.67
CA ALA A 238 4.03 -27.50 23.38
C ALA A 238 4.10 -26.95 24.82
N ALA A 239 3.90 -27.83 25.80
CA ALA A 239 3.87 -27.44 27.20
C ALA A 239 5.14 -26.65 27.55
N GLY A 240 4.96 -25.42 28.05
CA GLY A 240 6.02 -24.45 28.35
C GLY A 240 6.93 -24.84 29.51
N GLY A 241 7.63 -25.96 29.38
CA GLY A 241 8.45 -26.56 30.44
C GLY A 241 9.69 -25.76 30.84
N LYS A 242 10.17 -24.85 29.99
CA LYS A 242 11.39 -24.06 30.28
C LYS A 242 11.15 -22.74 31.02
N VAL A 243 9.98 -22.11 30.85
CA VAL A 243 9.71 -20.80 31.48
C VAL A 243 9.32 -20.95 32.95
N LEU A 244 8.64 -22.06 33.31
CA LEU A 244 8.33 -22.37 34.71
C LEU A 244 9.59 -22.60 35.56
N ASP A 245 10.64 -23.18 34.96
CA ASP A 245 11.92 -23.46 35.63
C ASP A 245 12.72 -22.17 35.89
N LEU A 246 12.72 -21.22 34.96
CA LEU A 246 13.36 -19.92 35.15
C LEU A 246 12.63 -19.04 36.17
N MET A 247 11.29 -19.03 36.18
CA MET A 247 10.53 -18.31 37.23
C MET A 247 10.78 -18.91 38.62
N ALA A 248 10.85 -20.24 38.73
CA ALA A 248 11.18 -20.93 39.97
C ALA A 248 12.64 -20.72 40.41
N ALA A 249 13.58 -20.72 39.46
CA ALA A 249 15.00 -20.41 39.70
C ALA A 249 15.22 -18.94 40.10
N LEU A 250 14.40 -18.02 39.57
CA LEU A 250 14.42 -16.61 39.89
C LEU A 250 13.82 -16.34 41.28
N GLU A 251 12.65 -16.93 41.58
CA GLU A 251 12.02 -16.82 42.92
C GLU A 251 12.92 -17.38 44.01
N SER A 252 13.62 -18.49 43.74
CA SER A 252 14.57 -19.09 44.69
C SER A 252 15.83 -18.24 44.87
N SER A 253 16.36 -17.62 43.82
CA SER A 253 17.50 -16.69 43.92
C SER A 253 17.15 -15.41 44.69
N VAL A 254 15.95 -14.86 44.47
CA VAL A 254 15.48 -13.67 45.21
C VAL A 254 15.20 -14.01 46.68
N ARG A 255 14.64 -15.20 46.97
CA ARG A 255 14.41 -15.65 48.36
C ARG A 255 15.73 -15.89 49.10
N ALA A 256 16.72 -16.52 48.47
CA ALA A 256 18.05 -16.69 49.02
C ALA A 256 18.79 -15.35 49.24
N ALA A 257 18.58 -14.36 48.34
CA ALA A 257 19.10 -13.01 48.50
C ALA A 257 18.44 -12.23 49.66
N LYS A 258 17.15 -12.50 49.95
CA LYS A 258 16.44 -11.93 51.12
C LYS A 258 16.89 -12.58 52.44
N GLU A 259 17.07 -13.90 52.45
CA GLU A 259 17.54 -14.64 53.63
C GLU A 259 18.98 -14.29 54.01
N SER A 260 19.86 -14.08 53.02
CA SER A 260 21.25 -13.64 53.25
C SER A 260 21.39 -12.18 53.71
N ARG A 261 20.35 -11.34 53.54
CA ARG A 261 20.28 -9.97 54.07
C ARG A 261 19.72 -9.86 55.48
N GLY A 262 19.32 -10.98 56.11
CA GLY A 262 18.92 -11.01 57.52
C GLY A 262 17.56 -10.37 57.83
N GLU A 263 16.64 -10.30 56.85
CA GLU A 263 15.24 -9.98 57.12
C GLU A 263 14.50 -11.26 57.55
N ALA A 264 14.12 -11.33 58.83
CA ALA A 264 13.27 -12.39 59.34
C ALA A 264 11.88 -12.35 58.67
N PRO A 265 11.19 -13.49 58.52
CA PRO A 265 9.88 -13.52 57.89
C PRO A 265 8.87 -12.84 58.80
N GLU A 266 8.40 -11.65 58.42
CA GLU A 266 7.12 -11.17 58.96
C GLU A 266 6.02 -12.13 58.52
N GLU A 267 5.20 -12.47 59.51
CA GLU A 267 3.96 -13.21 59.44
C GLU A 267 3.20 -12.99 58.13
N ALA A 268 2.70 -14.09 57.57
CA ALA A 268 1.84 -14.12 56.40
C ALA A 268 0.70 -13.09 56.53
N ALA A 269 0.78 -12.02 55.74
CA ALA A 269 -0.36 -11.15 55.51
C ALA A 269 -1.47 -11.96 54.83
N GLU A 270 -2.50 -12.29 55.60
CA GLU A 270 -3.72 -12.94 55.15
C GLU A 270 -4.34 -12.13 54.01
N VAL A 271 -4.29 -12.68 52.79
CA VAL A 271 -4.98 -12.12 51.63
C VAL A 271 -6.49 -12.25 51.86
N ARG A 272 -7.09 -11.19 52.42
CA ARG A 272 -8.54 -11.05 52.51
C ARG A 272 -9.10 -10.94 51.09
N ARG A 273 -9.62 -12.06 50.57
CA ARG A 273 -10.39 -12.08 49.32
C ARG A 273 -11.58 -11.12 49.45
N LEU A 274 -11.62 -10.09 48.62
CA LEU A 274 -12.84 -9.32 48.40
C LEU A 274 -13.93 -10.28 47.88
N PRO A 275 -15.16 -10.24 48.42
CA PRO A 275 -16.23 -11.03 47.87
C PRO A 275 -16.52 -10.56 46.44
N GLN A 276 -16.38 -11.48 45.49
CA GLN A 276 -16.86 -11.27 44.13
C GLN A 276 -18.35 -10.90 44.19
N ARG A 277 -18.65 -9.67 43.82
CA ARG A 277 -20.01 -9.18 43.67
C ARG A 277 -20.63 -9.95 42.50
N LYS A 278 -21.41 -10.99 42.82
CA LYS A 278 -22.27 -11.70 41.86
C LYS A 278 -23.10 -10.66 41.12
N SER A 279 -22.77 -10.42 39.85
CA SER A 279 -23.66 -9.76 38.91
C SER A 279 -24.79 -10.74 38.60
N ALA A 280 -25.81 -10.73 39.44
CA ALA A 280 -27.10 -11.29 39.09
C ALA A 280 -27.63 -10.48 37.90
N ARG A 281 -27.42 -11.02 36.70
CA ARG A 281 -28.04 -10.56 35.46
C ARG A 281 -29.55 -10.77 35.58
N ALA A 282 -30.23 -9.77 36.10
CA ALA A 282 -31.68 -9.68 36.03
C ALA A 282 -32.08 -9.48 34.55
N ALA A 283 -32.87 -10.40 34.03
CA ALA A 283 -33.48 -10.31 32.71
C ALA A 283 -34.41 -9.08 32.62
N PRO A 284 -34.40 -8.30 31.53
CA PRO A 284 -35.35 -7.20 31.37
C PRO A 284 -36.73 -7.77 31.02
N LYS A 285 -37.66 -7.63 31.97
CA LYS A 285 -39.07 -7.91 31.79
C LYS A 285 -39.70 -6.80 30.96
N GLN A 286 -40.25 -7.17 29.80
CA GLN A 286 -41.17 -6.35 29.03
C GLN A 286 -42.33 -5.88 29.93
N THR A 287 -42.65 -4.59 29.89
CA THR A 287 -44.04 -4.13 30.04
C THR A 287 -44.28 -2.88 29.20
N ALA A 288 -45.41 -2.91 28.51
CA ALA A 288 -45.87 -1.91 27.57
C ALA A 288 -46.58 -0.74 28.27
N GLY A 289 -46.38 0.47 27.74
CA GLY A 289 -47.39 1.49 27.45
C GLY A 289 -48.08 2.23 28.60
N LYS A 290 -47.88 3.56 28.68
CA LYS A 290 -48.83 4.60 28.19
C LYS A 290 -48.39 6.04 28.54
N LYS A 291 -48.21 6.84 27.48
CA LYS A 291 -48.92 8.10 27.13
C LYS A 291 -49.08 9.23 28.17
N SER A 292 -48.56 10.41 27.81
CA SER A 292 -49.08 11.81 27.87
C SER A 292 -47.89 12.77 28.08
N THR A 293 -47.75 14.00 27.59
CA THR A 293 -48.49 15.00 26.76
C THR A 293 -47.49 16.15 26.53
N SER A 294 -47.28 16.69 25.33
CA SER A 294 -47.78 17.99 24.85
C SER A 294 -47.02 18.30 23.53
N ALA A 295 -47.67 18.49 22.38
CA ALA A 295 -48.25 19.73 21.84
C ALA A 295 -47.23 20.87 21.65
N ALA A 296 -47.12 21.62 20.56
CA ALA A 296 -47.63 21.62 19.19
C ALA A 296 -47.02 22.87 18.51
N LYS A 297 -46.66 22.85 17.22
CA LYS A 297 -47.13 23.89 16.27
C LYS A 297 -46.96 23.46 14.82
N LYS A 298 -47.99 23.79 14.04
CA LYS A 298 -48.31 23.41 12.66
C LYS A 298 -48.79 24.68 11.97
N THR A 299 -48.47 24.86 10.69
CA THR A 299 -49.19 25.65 9.66
C THR A 299 -48.76 25.04 8.32
N ALA A 300 -49.53 24.25 7.54
CA ALA A 300 -50.82 24.44 6.85
C ALA A 300 -50.80 25.64 5.87
N ALA A 301 -51.26 25.62 4.61
CA ALA A 301 -51.87 24.68 3.66
C ALA A 301 -51.87 25.40 2.27
N LYS A 302 -52.04 24.78 1.09
CA LYS A 302 -53.33 24.51 0.37
C LYS A 302 -53.02 24.34 -1.15
N LYS A 303 -53.30 23.19 -1.81
CA LYS A 303 -54.44 22.87 -2.73
C LYS A 303 -54.42 23.71 -4.06
N THR A 304 -54.48 23.17 -5.30
CA THR A 304 -55.58 22.41 -5.95
C THR A 304 -55.23 21.93 -7.40
N THR A 305 -55.69 20.72 -7.75
CA THR A 305 -56.40 20.25 -8.98
C THR A 305 -55.87 20.40 -10.43
N ALA A 306 -55.71 19.24 -11.07
CA ALA A 306 -56.34 18.76 -12.34
C ALA A 306 -56.16 19.48 -13.69
N SER A 307 -55.62 18.74 -14.67
CA SER A 307 -56.24 18.59 -15.99
C SER A 307 -55.70 17.39 -16.78
N ALA A 308 -56.59 16.73 -17.49
CA ALA A 308 -56.39 15.57 -18.35
C ALA A 308 -56.65 15.95 -19.82
N LYS A 309 -55.85 15.42 -20.77
CA LYS A 309 -56.21 15.16 -22.20
C LYS A 309 -55.02 14.42 -22.86
N LYS A 310 -55.07 13.12 -23.18
CA LYS A 310 -55.74 12.38 -24.29
C LYS A 310 -55.18 12.70 -25.69
N THR A 311 -54.54 11.70 -26.33
CA THR A 311 -54.75 11.10 -27.69
C THR A 311 -53.50 10.29 -28.08
N THR A 312 -53.48 8.95 -28.12
CA THR A 312 -53.88 8.01 -29.21
C THR A 312 -53.11 8.14 -30.55
N SER A 313 -52.53 6.99 -30.95
CA SER A 313 -52.28 6.41 -32.30
C SER A 313 -50.78 6.22 -32.62
N LYS A 314 -50.20 5.03 -32.84
CA LYS A 314 -50.49 3.80 -33.63
C LYS A 314 -49.57 3.73 -34.87
N SER A 315 -49.04 2.52 -35.11
CA SER A 315 -48.31 2.01 -36.30
C SER A 315 -46.81 2.32 -36.33
N ALA A 316 -45.88 1.37 -36.22
CA ALA A 316 -45.61 0.17 -37.04
C ALA A 316 -45.22 0.50 -38.49
N SER A 317 -43.95 0.25 -38.81
CA SER A 317 -43.53 -0.36 -40.08
C SER A 317 -42.07 -0.84 -40.01
N THR A 318 -41.94 -2.15 -40.01
CA THR A 318 -40.82 -2.94 -40.52
C THR A 318 -40.50 -2.56 -41.98
N SER A 319 -39.22 -2.49 -42.37
CA SER A 319 -38.74 -3.16 -43.59
C SER A 319 -37.23 -3.00 -43.75
N ALA A 320 -36.56 -4.15 -43.75
CA ALA A 320 -35.30 -4.37 -44.42
C ALA A 320 -35.48 -4.31 -45.95
N SER A 321 -34.45 -3.85 -46.66
CA SER A 321 -33.94 -4.40 -47.92
C SER A 321 -32.94 -3.40 -48.53
N LYS A 322 -31.64 -3.72 -48.70
CA LYS A 322 -31.08 -4.43 -49.87
C LYS A 322 -31.44 -3.69 -51.19
N THR A 323 -30.57 -3.39 -52.14
CA THR A 323 -29.23 -3.88 -52.51
C THR A 323 -28.72 -3.00 -53.68
N THR A 324 -27.41 -3.03 -53.95
CA THR A 324 -26.76 -3.00 -55.30
C THR A 324 -26.91 -1.72 -56.14
N SER A 325 -25.94 -1.25 -56.92
CA SER A 325 -24.68 -1.76 -57.49
C SER A 325 -24.09 -0.56 -58.31
N LYS A 326 -22.94 -0.55 -58.99
CA LYS A 326 -22.03 -1.56 -59.53
C LYS A 326 -20.83 -0.79 -60.11
N SER A 327 -19.66 -1.45 -60.09
CA SER A 327 -18.66 -1.48 -61.18
C SER A 327 -17.87 -0.21 -61.51
N ALA A 328 -16.61 -0.25 -61.97
CA ALA A 328 -15.81 -1.35 -62.51
C ALA A 328 -14.30 -1.02 -62.51
N GLN A 329 -13.49 -2.10 -62.44
CA GLN A 329 -12.28 -2.42 -63.25
C GLN A 329 -11.10 -1.43 -63.29
N GLY A 330 -9.82 -1.84 -63.31
CA GLY A 330 -9.16 -3.14 -63.46
C GLY A 330 -7.64 -2.94 -63.24
N ALA A 331 -6.92 -3.88 -62.63
CA ALA A 331 -6.03 -4.87 -63.25
C ALA A 331 -4.53 -4.49 -63.34
N LYS A 332 -3.71 -5.29 -62.62
CA LYS A 332 -2.33 -5.80 -62.89
C LYS A 332 -1.29 -4.84 -63.52
N LYS A 333 -0.02 -4.75 -63.10
CA LYS A 333 0.96 -5.80 -62.74
C LYS A 333 2.25 -5.13 -62.19
N SER A 334 3.00 -5.91 -61.43
CA SER A 334 4.38 -5.75 -60.92
C SER A 334 5.44 -5.12 -61.85
N ALA A 335 6.33 -4.27 -61.31
CA ALA A 335 7.80 -4.49 -61.23
C ALA A 335 8.55 -3.31 -60.57
N ALA A 336 9.33 -3.64 -59.53
CA ALA A 336 10.70 -3.22 -59.20
C ALA A 336 11.15 -1.72 -59.20
N LYS A 337 11.84 -1.40 -58.07
CA LYS A 337 13.17 -0.75 -57.97
C LYS A 337 13.24 0.75 -57.67
N SER A 338 13.75 1.08 -56.48
CA SER A 338 14.65 2.22 -56.19
C SER A 338 15.20 1.99 -54.75
N THR A 339 16.40 2.35 -54.30
CA THR A 339 17.60 3.05 -54.82
C THR A 339 18.64 2.87 -53.69
N ALA A 340 19.73 2.15 -53.91
CA ALA A 340 21.06 2.68 -54.26
C ALA A 340 21.60 3.78 -53.31
N LYS A 341 22.42 3.30 -52.38
CA LYS A 341 23.40 4.01 -51.54
C LYS A 341 24.50 4.60 -52.43
N LYS A 342 24.83 5.90 -52.29
CA LYS A 342 26.03 6.52 -52.85
C LYS A 342 26.73 7.35 -51.79
N ALA A 343 27.89 6.88 -51.35
CA ALA A 343 28.90 7.68 -50.67
C ALA A 343 30.12 7.76 -51.61
N THR A 344 30.64 8.97 -51.81
CA THR A 344 31.86 9.23 -52.59
C THR A 344 32.67 10.30 -51.88
N ALA A 345 33.94 9.99 -51.56
CA ALA A 345 35.16 10.77 -51.82
C ALA A 345 36.35 10.02 -51.19
N LYS A 346 37.31 9.44 -51.95
CA LYS A 346 38.57 10.04 -52.48
C LYS A 346 39.43 10.69 -51.36
N LYS A 347 40.75 10.48 -51.23
CA LYS A 347 41.80 9.83 -52.04
C LYS A 347 43.15 9.90 -51.25
N THR A 348 44.04 8.91 -51.43
CA THR A 348 45.55 8.99 -51.40
C THR A 348 46.26 9.38 -50.08
N THR A 349 47.43 8.86 -49.67
CA THR A 349 48.56 8.16 -50.33
C THR A 349 49.50 7.51 -49.28
N SER A 350 50.09 6.37 -49.65
CA SER A 350 51.47 5.91 -49.43
C SER A 350 52.10 5.65 -48.03
N ARG A 351 52.76 4.47 -48.00
CA ARG A 351 54.12 4.17 -47.49
C ARG A 351 54.31 3.66 -46.04
N LYS A 352 54.40 2.32 -45.97
CA LYS A 352 55.55 1.49 -45.55
C LYS A 352 56.18 1.72 -44.15
N ARG A 353 56.27 0.58 -43.45
CA ARG A 353 57.35 0.05 -42.58
C ARG A 353 57.23 0.26 -41.06
N THR A 354 57.22 -0.89 -40.35
CA THR A 354 57.99 -1.29 -39.15
C THR A 354 58.25 -0.22 -38.08
N ALA A 355 58.03 -0.45 -36.79
CA ALA A 355 58.14 -1.68 -36.00
C ALA A 355 57.12 -1.68 -34.86
#